data_AF-N1ZEL9-F1
#
_entry.id   AF-N1ZEL9-F1
#
_cell.length_a   1.000
_cell.length_b   1.000
_cell.length_c   1.000
_cell.angle_alpha   90.00
_cell.angle_beta   90.00
_cell.angle_gamma   90.00
#
_symmetry.space_group_name_H-M   'P 1'
#
loop_
_entity.id
_entity.type
_entity.pdbx_description
1 polymer ?
#
loop_
_entity_poly.entity_id
_entity_poly.type
_entity_poly.pdbx_seq_one_letter_code
_entity_poly.pdbx_strand_id
1 'polypeptide(L)'
;MANEELFLKIIKQAALDAVQNSSPCDFCIGVVVSESPLSIQLDQKLTLTEDFLLLTRNVTDYTITMVVDHTTEPEMGGSCGEHCREHSHDYIGEKEFIVKNHLTEGEKVVLAKMTGGQMFIVWDRLGV
;
A
#
# COMPACT_ATOMS: atom_id res chain seq x y z
N MET A 1 -19.23 41.98 25.30
CA MET A 1 -17.82 41.56 25.18
C MET A 1 -17.61 40.10 25.60
N ALA A 2 -17.58 39.73 26.89
CA ALA A 2 -17.32 38.33 27.29
C ALA A 2 -18.35 37.28 26.79
N ASN A 3 -19.64 37.64 26.74
CA ASN A 3 -20.70 36.73 26.27
C ASN A 3 -20.68 36.53 24.73
N GLU A 4 -20.21 37.52 23.97
CA GLU A 4 -20.12 37.42 22.51
C GLU A 4 -18.96 36.52 22.10
N GLU A 5 -17.82 36.62 22.79
CA GLU A 5 -16.68 35.72 22.58
C GLU A 5 -17.02 34.27 22.96
N LEU A 6 -17.74 34.06 24.06
CA LEU A 6 -18.21 32.73 24.46
C LEU A 6 -19.16 32.14 23.42
N PHE A 7 -20.09 32.94 22.89
CA PHE A 7 -21.03 32.50 21.86
C PHE A 7 -20.33 32.14 20.55
N LEU A 8 -19.38 32.96 20.09
CA LEU A 8 -18.56 32.64 18.92
C LEU A 8 -17.74 31.36 19.12
N LYS A 9 -17.23 31.11 20.32
CA LYS A 9 -16.52 29.87 20.66
C LYS A 9 -17.44 28.65 20.59
N ILE A 10 -18.67 28.76 21.08
CA ILE A 10 -19.68 27.69 21.01
C ILE A 10 -20.03 27.37 19.56
N ILE A 11 -20.22 28.38 18.70
CA ILE A 11 -20.51 28.17 17.27
C ILE A 11 -19.34 27.45 16.58
N LYS A 12 -18.09 27.89 16.84
CA LYS A 12 -16.89 27.23 16.29
C LYS A 12 -16.78 25.79 16.76
N GLN A 13 -17.05 25.53 18.04
CA GLN A 13 -17.02 24.18 18.59
C GLN A 13 -18.11 23.31 17.96
N ALA A 14 -19.35 23.78 17.87
CA ALA A 14 -20.44 23.05 17.24
C ALA A 14 -20.16 22.73 15.76
N ALA A 15 -19.51 23.65 15.03
CA ALA A 15 -19.08 23.41 13.67
C ALA A 15 -18.01 22.30 13.57
N LEU A 16 -17.01 22.32 14.46
CA LEU A 16 -15.98 21.27 14.53
C LEU A 16 -16.59 19.91 14.93
N ASP A 17 -17.46 19.90 15.92
CA ASP A 17 -18.14 18.70 16.41
C ASP A 17 -19.03 18.08 15.31
N ALA A 18 -19.73 18.91 14.53
CA ALA A 18 -20.52 18.44 13.39
C ALA A 18 -19.64 17.74 12.34
N VAL A 19 -18.45 18.28 12.05
CA VAL A 19 -17.49 17.66 11.13
C VAL A 19 -16.94 16.36 11.71
N GLN A 20 -16.49 16.35 12.97
CA GLN A 20 -15.98 15.13 13.61
C GLN A 20 -17.03 14.02 13.68
N ASN A 21 -18.28 14.36 14.02
CA ASN A 21 -19.38 13.40 14.06
C ASN A 21 -19.75 12.85 12.67
N SER A 22 -19.51 13.62 11.60
CA SER A 22 -19.67 13.09 10.24
C SER A 22 -18.59 12.08 9.84
N SER A 23 -17.53 11.94 10.65
CA SER A 23 -16.39 11.02 10.42
C SER A 23 -15.93 11.03 8.95
N PRO A 24 -15.52 12.21 8.44
CA PRO A 24 -14.91 12.28 7.11
C PRO A 24 -13.69 11.37 7.11
N CYS A 25 -13.41 10.76 5.96
CA CYS A 25 -12.33 9.79 5.76
C CYS A 25 -11.09 10.09 6.62
N ASP A 26 -10.65 9.09 7.38
CA ASP A 26 -9.52 9.20 8.30
C ASP A 26 -8.42 8.21 7.92
N PHE A 27 -7.16 8.58 8.17
CA PHE A 27 -6.03 7.71 7.90
C PHE A 27 -5.57 7.01 9.17
N CYS A 28 -5.41 5.70 9.08
CA CYS A 28 -4.99 4.86 10.20
C CYS A 28 -3.74 4.08 9.80
N ILE A 29 -2.91 3.75 10.79
CA ILE A 29 -1.76 2.86 10.60
C ILE A 29 -2.12 1.50 11.20
N GLY A 30 -1.90 0.45 10.43
CA GLY A 30 -2.12 -0.93 10.85
C GLY A 30 -0.87 -1.79 10.73
N VAL A 31 -0.89 -2.94 11.39
CA VAL A 31 0.11 -4.00 11.24
C VAL A 31 -0.58 -5.25 10.71
N VAL A 32 0.01 -5.89 9.70
CA VAL A 32 -0.50 -7.15 9.14
C VAL A 32 -0.24 -8.28 10.14
N VAL A 33 -1.29 -9.01 10.52
CA VAL A 33 -1.24 -10.11 11.50
C VAL A 33 -1.30 -11.49 10.84
N SER A 34 -1.93 -11.59 9.66
CA SER A 34 -2.03 -12.84 8.89
C SER A 34 -2.21 -12.50 7.43
N GLU A 35 -1.67 -13.34 6.54
CA GLU A 35 -1.70 -13.16 5.08
C GLU A 35 -2.86 -13.90 4.42
N SER A 36 -3.25 -15.07 4.93
CA SER A 36 -4.35 -15.87 4.36
C SER A 36 -5.10 -16.65 5.46
N PRO A 37 -6.30 -16.19 5.86
CA PRO A 37 -6.98 -14.98 5.42
C PRO A 37 -6.26 -13.70 5.86
N LEU A 38 -6.35 -12.64 5.06
CA LEU A 38 -5.69 -11.37 5.36
C LEU A 38 -6.33 -10.73 6.60
N SER A 39 -5.51 -10.33 7.56
CA SER A 39 -5.97 -9.54 8.71
C SER A 39 -4.99 -8.45 9.09
N ILE A 40 -5.53 -7.28 9.40
CA ILE A 40 -4.75 -6.09 9.73
C ILE A 40 -5.25 -5.55 11.05
N GLN A 41 -4.33 -5.42 12.00
CA GLN A 41 -4.62 -4.88 13.31
C GLN A 41 -4.37 -3.38 13.34
N LEU A 42 -5.41 -2.62 13.65
CA LEU A 42 -5.38 -1.20 13.99
C LEU A 42 -5.28 -1.06 15.51
N ASP A 43 -4.21 -0.42 15.98
CA ASP A 43 -3.89 -0.25 17.41
C ASP A 43 -3.95 -1.58 18.21
N GLN A 44 -4.12 -1.52 19.53
CA GLN A 44 -4.14 -2.72 20.39
C GLN A 44 -5.52 -3.39 20.51
N LYS A 45 -6.55 -2.96 19.76
CA LYS A 45 -7.94 -3.38 20.03
C LYS A 45 -8.78 -3.76 18.81
N LEU A 46 -8.46 -3.31 17.60
CA LEU A 46 -9.31 -3.52 16.43
C LEU A 46 -8.57 -4.36 15.38
N THR A 47 -9.06 -5.55 15.09
CA THR A 47 -8.54 -6.40 14.01
C THR A 47 -9.54 -6.41 12.88
N LEU A 48 -9.11 -5.97 11.70
CA LEU A 48 -9.89 -5.98 10.47
C LEU A 48 -9.61 -7.30 9.73
N THR A 49 -10.68 -8.01 9.39
CA THR A 49 -10.62 -9.17 8.48
C THR A 49 -10.75 -8.72 7.03
N GLU A 50 -10.38 -9.60 6.10
CA GLU A 50 -10.40 -9.37 4.65
C GLU A 50 -11.71 -8.77 4.13
N ASP A 51 -12.86 -9.16 4.68
CA ASP A 51 -14.19 -8.63 4.31
C ASP A 51 -14.34 -7.11 4.49
N PHE A 52 -13.55 -6.50 5.39
CA PHE A 52 -13.57 -5.07 5.68
C PHE A 52 -12.48 -4.30 4.94
N LEU A 53 -11.64 -4.97 4.16
CA LEU A 53 -10.47 -4.39 3.51
C LEU A 53 -10.70 -4.27 2.00
N LEU A 54 -10.46 -3.07 1.47
CA LEU A 54 -10.39 -2.79 0.04
C LEU A 54 -8.93 -2.63 -0.35
N LEU A 55 -8.40 -3.61 -1.07
CA LEU A 55 -6.98 -3.64 -1.44
C LEU A 55 -6.72 -2.88 -2.74
N THR A 56 -5.65 -2.08 -2.75
CA THR A 56 -5.15 -1.40 -3.95
C THR A 56 -4.08 -2.23 -4.65
N ARG A 57 -3.66 -1.82 -5.85
CA ARG A 57 -2.54 -2.45 -6.58
C ARG A 57 -1.19 -2.33 -5.87
N ASN A 58 -1.05 -1.39 -4.93
CA ASN A 58 0.19 -1.21 -4.16
C ASN A 58 0.38 -2.32 -3.12
N VAL A 59 -0.69 -3.05 -2.78
CA VAL A 59 -0.69 -4.10 -1.75
C VAL A 59 -1.18 -5.45 -2.27
N THR A 60 -1.28 -5.61 -3.59
CA THR A 60 -1.73 -6.85 -4.25
C THR A 60 -0.82 -7.21 -5.41
N ASP A 61 -0.65 -8.50 -5.66
CA ASP A 61 0.10 -8.96 -6.83
C ASP A 61 -0.65 -8.63 -8.12
N TYR A 62 0.04 -8.03 -9.08
CA TYR A 62 -0.53 -7.75 -10.38
C TYR A 62 0.49 -7.95 -11.50
N THR A 63 -0.03 -8.20 -12.70
CA THR A 63 0.79 -8.42 -13.89
C THR A 63 0.82 -7.14 -14.73
N ILE A 64 2.01 -6.77 -15.21
CA ILE A 64 2.24 -5.60 -16.04
C ILE A 64 3.08 -5.98 -17.26
N THR A 65 2.72 -5.45 -18.42
CA THR A 65 3.54 -5.53 -19.63
C THR A 65 4.41 -4.29 -19.73
N MET A 66 5.72 -4.49 -19.86
CA MET A 66 6.70 -3.42 -20.01
C MET A 66 7.51 -3.62 -21.30
N VAL A 67 7.82 -2.53 -22.00
CA VAL A 67 8.81 -2.52 -23.08
C VAL A 67 10.19 -2.36 -22.44
N VAL A 68 11.06 -3.34 -22.64
CA VAL A 68 12.41 -3.35 -22.07
C VAL A 68 13.43 -3.10 -23.18
N ASP A 69 14.49 -2.38 -22.84
CA ASP A 69 15.67 -2.17 -23.69
C ASP A 69 16.92 -2.28 -22.81
N HIS A 70 17.29 -3.51 -22.48
CA HIS A 70 18.46 -3.83 -21.64
C HIS A 70 19.43 -4.72 -22.40
N THR A 71 20.71 -4.68 -22.03
CA THR A 71 21.73 -5.63 -22.48
C THR A 71 22.30 -6.31 -21.24
N THR A 72 22.47 -7.62 -21.26
CA THR A 72 23.04 -8.36 -20.12
C THR A 72 24.51 -7.99 -19.91
N GLU A 73 25.00 -8.13 -18.69
CA GLU A 73 26.44 -8.06 -18.46
C GLU A 73 27.15 -9.18 -19.24
N PRO A 74 28.38 -8.91 -19.71
CA PRO A 74 29.15 -9.92 -20.42
C PRO A 74 29.51 -11.06 -19.46
N GLU A 75 29.04 -12.27 -19.76
CA GLU A 75 29.40 -13.47 -19.01
C GLU A 75 30.16 -14.45 -19.91
N MET A 76 31.11 -15.18 -19.32
CA MET A 76 31.78 -16.29 -19.99
C MET A 76 30.90 -17.54 -19.94
N GLY A 77 30.44 -18.02 -21.10
CA GLY A 77 29.66 -19.24 -21.21
C GLY A 77 30.50 -20.51 -21.38
N GLY A 78 30.33 -21.49 -20.48
CA GLY A 78 30.59 -22.92 -20.73
C GLY A 78 32.02 -23.48 -20.54
N SER A 79 32.08 -24.79 -20.27
CA SER A 79 33.26 -25.60 -19.87
C SER A 79 34.12 -26.14 -21.03
N CYS A 80 34.28 -25.42 -22.14
CA CYS A 80 35.04 -25.96 -23.28
C CYS A 80 35.69 -24.92 -24.21
N GLY A 81 37.03 -24.91 -24.20
CA GLY A 81 37.89 -24.50 -25.32
C GLY A 81 37.92 -23.01 -25.70
N GLU A 82 38.65 -22.71 -26.78
CA GLU A 82 39.04 -21.38 -27.31
C GLU A 82 37.88 -20.41 -27.64
N HIS A 83 36.63 -20.82 -27.41
CA HIS A 83 35.41 -20.07 -27.74
C HIS A 83 34.68 -19.50 -26.51
N CYS A 84 35.35 -19.44 -25.36
CA CYS A 84 34.89 -18.74 -24.15
C CYS A 84 35.13 -17.22 -24.24
N ARG A 85 34.53 -16.54 -25.23
CA ARG A 85 34.57 -15.08 -25.30
C ARG A 85 33.40 -14.49 -24.50
N GLU A 86 33.72 -13.46 -23.71
CA GLU A 86 32.73 -12.58 -23.10
C GLU A 86 31.76 -12.08 -24.17
N HIS A 87 30.47 -12.31 -23.98
CA HIS A 87 29.42 -11.77 -24.83
C HIS A 87 28.22 -11.38 -23.97
N SER A 88 27.49 -10.38 -24.46
CA SER A 88 26.23 -9.93 -23.89
C SER A 88 25.08 -10.29 -24.82
N HIS A 89 23.87 -10.32 -24.26
CA HIS A 89 22.63 -10.52 -24.98
C HIS A 89 21.72 -9.30 -24.84
N ASP A 90 21.10 -8.92 -25.95
CA ASP A 90 20.05 -7.91 -25.95
C ASP A 90 18.75 -8.52 -25.40
N TYR A 91 18.21 -7.85 -24.38
CA TYR A 91 16.93 -8.14 -23.76
C TYR A 91 15.96 -6.99 -24.09
N ILE A 92 15.46 -7.02 -25.32
CA ILE A 92 14.64 -5.96 -25.91
C ILE A 92 13.24 -6.48 -26.25
N GLY A 93 12.21 -5.65 -26.05
CA GLY A 93 10.83 -5.89 -26.48
C GLY A 93 9.80 -5.90 -25.35
N GLU A 94 8.56 -6.28 -25.68
CA GLU A 94 7.48 -6.41 -24.70
C GLU A 94 7.66 -7.66 -23.84
N LYS A 95 7.64 -7.46 -22.52
CA LYS A 95 7.81 -8.51 -21.52
C LYS A 95 6.73 -8.37 -20.45
N GLU A 96 6.22 -9.51 -20.01
CA GLU A 96 5.27 -9.59 -18.92
C GLU A 96 6.03 -9.77 -17.60
N PHE A 97 5.74 -8.91 -16.63
CA PHE A 97 6.30 -8.95 -15.29
C PHE A 97 5.18 -9.12 -14.26
N ILE A 98 5.43 -9.96 -13.27
CA ILE A 98 4.58 -10.06 -12.09
C ILE A 98 5.18 -9.17 -11.01
N VAL A 99 4.47 -8.11 -10.67
CA VAL A 99 4.82 -7.26 -9.53
C VAL A 99 4.25 -7.90 -8.28
N LYS A 100 5.14 -8.32 -7.38
CA LYS A 100 4.78 -8.94 -6.11
C LYS A 100 4.66 -7.89 -5.01
N ASN A 101 3.42 -7.49 -4.74
CA ASN A 101 3.07 -6.43 -3.79
C ASN A 101 2.15 -6.93 -2.68
N HIS A 102 1.78 -8.21 -2.64
CA HIS A 102 1.00 -8.77 -1.54
C HIS A 102 1.64 -8.48 -0.18
N LEU A 103 0.78 -8.31 0.82
CA LEU A 103 1.18 -8.02 2.18
C LEU A 103 1.71 -9.26 2.88
N THR A 104 2.77 -9.08 3.67
CA THR A 104 3.39 -10.12 4.50
C THR A 104 3.13 -9.83 5.99
N GLU A 105 3.11 -10.87 6.83
CA GLU A 105 2.97 -10.71 8.29
C GLU A 105 4.03 -9.75 8.87
N GLY A 106 3.59 -8.83 9.74
CA GLY A 106 4.44 -7.85 10.41
C GLY A 106 4.66 -6.54 9.65
N GLU A 107 4.23 -6.43 8.38
CA GLU A 107 4.31 -5.17 7.64
C GLU A 107 3.39 -4.09 8.22
N LYS A 108 3.88 -2.85 8.23
CA LYS A 108 3.07 -1.68 8.56
C LYS A 108 2.41 -1.14 7.31
N VAL A 109 1.12 -0.82 7.40
CA VAL A 109 0.34 -0.28 6.28
C VAL A 109 -0.40 0.98 6.68
N VAL A 110 -0.66 1.83 5.70
CA VAL A 110 -1.57 2.98 5.83
C VAL A 110 -2.92 2.62 5.22
N LEU A 111 -3.97 2.88 6.00
CA LEU A 111 -5.36 2.62 5.60
C LEU A 111 -6.15 3.93 5.62
N ALA A 112 -7.14 4.03 4.73
CA ALA A 112 -8.11 5.11 4.71
C ALA A 112 -9.50 4.55 5.08
N LYS A 113 -10.10 5.04 6.15
CA LYS A 113 -11.44 4.66 6.59
C LYS A 113 -12.50 5.29 5.70
N MET A 114 -13.42 4.49 5.17
CA MET A 114 -14.54 5.02 4.37
C MET A 114 -15.63 5.63 5.26
N THR A 115 -16.14 6.79 4.87
CA THR A 115 -17.27 7.45 5.54
C THR A 115 -18.54 6.62 5.40
N GLY A 116 -19.29 6.45 6.49
CA GLY A 116 -20.57 5.73 6.50
C GLY A 116 -20.48 4.21 6.68
N GLY A 117 -19.28 3.64 6.89
CA GLY A 117 -19.10 2.20 7.10
C GLY A 117 -17.87 1.83 7.92
N GLN A 118 -17.63 0.51 8.03
CA GLN A 118 -16.43 -0.09 8.65
C GLN A 118 -15.42 -0.58 7.61
N MET A 119 -15.53 -0.12 6.35
CA MET A 119 -14.62 -0.49 5.27
C MET A 119 -13.37 0.39 5.31
N PHE A 120 -12.22 -0.22 5.03
CA PHE A 120 -10.93 0.45 4.99
C PHE A 120 -10.23 0.18 3.66
N ILE A 121 -9.77 1.23 3.00
CA ILE A 121 -8.93 1.13 1.81
C ILE A 121 -7.50 0.98 2.27
N VAL A 122 -6.84 -0.12 1.92
CA VAL A 122 -5.42 -0.33 2.20
C VAL A 122 -4.63 0.36 1.09
N TRP A 123 -4.06 1.52 1.43
CA TRP A 123 -3.46 2.40 0.45
C TRP A 123 -2.05 1.96 0.08
N ASP A 124 -1.17 1.80 1.07
CA ASP A 124 0.21 1.38 0.82
C ASP A 124 0.83 0.74 2.05
N ARG A 125 1.97 0.07 1.84
CA ARG A 125 2.90 -0.30 2.91
C ARG A 125 3.78 0.88 3.27
N LEU A 126 4.05 1.03 4.56
CA LEU A 126 4.99 2.00 5.09
C LEU A 126 6.37 1.34 5.15
N GLY A 127 7.25 1.71 4.22
CA GLY A 127 8.63 1.25 4.20
C GLY A 127 9.50 1.92 5.28
N VAL A 128 10.59 1.23 5.64
CA VAL A 128 11.81 1.81 6.24
C VAL A 128 12.85 1.94 5.13
#